data_AF-A0A949Q7I9-F1
#
_entry.id   AF-A0A949Q7I9-F1
#
_cell.length_a   1.000
_cell.length_b   1.000
_cell.length_c   1.000
_cell.angle_alpha   90.00
_cell.angle_beta   90.00
_cell.angle_gamma   90.00
#
_symmetry.space_group_name_H-M   'P 1'
#
loop_
_entity.id
_entity.type
_entity.pdbx_description
1 polymer ?
#
loop_
_entity_poly.entity_id
_entity_poly.type
_entity_poly.pdbx_seq_one_letter_code
_entity_poly.pdbx_strand_id
1 'polypeptide(L)' 'MPSEFDLITRYFAKPTPQAILGPGDDCALLAPSPGMELAVTTDMLVAGVHFFPDTDPAQLGWKALAVNLSDLAAMGAKPR' A
#
# COMPACT_ATOMS: atom_id res chain seq x y z
N MET A 1 -20.73 -0.76 13.88
CA MET A 1 -19.90 -1.64 13.04
C MET A 1 -18.44 -1.32 13.34
N PRO A 2 -17.53 -2.31 13.39
CA PRO A 2 -16.10 -2.03 13.54
C PRO A 2 -15.61 -1.21 12.34
N SER A 3 -14.65 -0.30 12.57
CA SER A 3 -13.95 0.40 11.49
C SER A 3 -13.02 -0.54 10.72
N GLU A 4 -12.54 -0.10 9.56
CA GLU A 4 -11.51 -0.83 8.82
C GLU A 4 -10.26 -1.08 9.67
N PHE A 5 -9.78 -0.05 10.38
CA PHE A 5 -8.62 -0.17 11.27
C PHE A 5 -8.86 -1.18 12.38
N ASP A 6 -10.06 -1.22 12.98
CA ASP A 6 -10.39 -2.23 14.00
C ASP A 6 -10.30 -3.65 13.44
N LEU A 7 -10.72 -3.86 12.19
CA LEU A 7 -10.64 -5.16 11.52
C LEU A 7 -9.19 -5.54 11.19
N ILE A 8 -8.39 -4.59 10.69
CA ILE A 8 -6.96 -4.78 10.41
C ILE A 8 -6.24 -5.20 11.70
N THR A 9 -6.39 -4.43 12.78
CA THR A 9 -5.73 -4.73 14.05
C THR A 9 -6.16 -6.08 14.60
N ARG A 10 -7.46 -6.40 14.53
CA ARG A 10 -7.99 -7.65 15.11
C ARG A 10 -7.57 -8.91 14.36
N TYR A 11 -7.51 -8.86 13.03
CA TYR A 11 -7.38 -10.07 12.21
C TYR A 11 -6.05 -10.16 11.45
N PHE A 12 -5.43 -9.03 11.13
CA PHE A 12 -4.32 -8.94 10.17
C PHE A 12 -3.02 -8.38 10.75
N ALA A 13 -3.05 -7.66 11.87
CA ALA A 13 -1.86 -7.09 12.53
C ALA A 13 -1.03 -8.14 13.32
N LYS A 14 -0.60 -9.20 12.64
CA LYS A 14 0.23 -10.27 13.23
C LYS A 14 1.71 -9.94 13.12
N PRO A 15 2.56 -10.40 14.07
CA PRO A 15 4.01 -10.24 13.97
C PRO A 15 4.55 -10.78 12.64
N THR A 16 5.37 -9.98 11.96
CA THR A 16 5.93 -10.29 10.64
C THR A 16 7.46 -10.30 10.74
N PRO A 17 8.11 -11.44 11.05
CA PRO A 17 9.52 -11.47 11.47
C PRO A 17 10.54 -10.93 10.46
N GLN A 18 10.18 -10.88 9.18
CA GLN A 18 11.05 -10.41 8.10
C GLN A 18 10.82 -8.93 7.75
N ALA A 19 9.76 -8.32 8.28
CA ALA A 19 9.48 -6.91 8.07
C ALA A 19 10.18 -6.08 9.15
N ILE A 20 10.79 -4.97 8.74
CA ILE A 20 11.41 -4.00 9.65
C ILE A 20 10.33 -3.25 10.42
N LEU A 21 9.20 -3.01 9.74
CA LEU A 21 8.03 -2.34 10.28
C LEU A 21 6.82 -3.28 10.25
N GLY A 22 6.09 -3.32 11.37
CA GLY A 22 4.84 -4.09 11.47
C GLY A 22 3.69 -3.41 10.71
N PRO A 23 2.52 -4.08 10.62
CA PRO A 23 1.34 -3.50 9.99
C PRO A 23 0.88 -2.19 10.66
N GLY A 24 0.54 -1.18 9.85
CA GLY A 24 0.00 0.10 10.34
C GLY A 24 0.59 1.36 9.71
N ASP A 25 1.56 1.23 8.83
CA ASP A 25 2.15 2.33 8.06
C ASP A 25 1.80 2.21 6.57
N ASP A 26 2.16 3.20 5.75
CA ASP A 26 1.74 3.30 4.34
C ASP A 26 2.40 2.25 3.44
N CYS A 27 3.55 1.68 3.83
CA CYS A 27 4.15 0.54 3.12
C CYS A 27 4.92 -0.40 4.05
N ALA A 28 5.20 -1.61 3.56
CA ALA A 28 6.09 -2.55 4.24
C ALA A 28 7.56 -2.22 3.93
N LEU A 29 8.42 -2.30 4.94
CA LEU A 29 9.88 -2.15 4.81
C LEU A 29 10.58 -3.49 5.00
N LEU A 30 11.40 -3.88 4.03
CA LEU A 30 12.22 -5.10 4.03
C LEU A 30 13.70 -4.73 3.92
N ALA A 31 14.61 -5.49 4.55
CA ALA A 31 16.07 -5.28 4.43
C ALA A 31 16.76 -6.45 3.72
N PRO A 32 16.55 -6.63 2.39
CA PRO A 32 17.18 -7.72 1.65
C PRO A 32 18.71 -7.53 1.48
N SER A 33 19.24 -6.33 1.70
CA SER A 33 20.67 -6.03 1.59
C SER A 33 21.09 -4.92 2.57
N PRO A 34 22.33 -4.93 3.07
CA PRO A 34 22.80 -3.91 4.01
C PRO A 34 22.77 -2.49 3.40
N GLY A 35 22.44 -1.52 4.24
CA GLY A 35 22.56 -0.08 3.92
C GLY A 35 21.36 0.53 3.19
N MET A 36 20.35 -0.26 2.81
CA MET A 36 19.10 0.23 2.23
C MET A 36 17.92 -0.65 2.65
N GLU A 37 16.74 -0.05 2.70
CA GLU A 37 15.47 -0.75 2.89
C GLU A 37 14.67 -0.73 1.58
N LEU A 38 13.92 -1.80 1.34
CA LEU A 38 13.00 -1.95 0.23
C LEU A 38 11.58 -1.67 0.75
N ALA A 39 11.01 -0.56 0.27
CA ALA A 39 9.62 -0.21 0.46
C ALA A 39 8.72 -0.96 -0.54
N VAL A 40 7.68 -1.61 -0.04
CA VAL A 40 6.72 -2.40 -0.83
C VAL A 40 5.30 -2.01 -0.41
N THR A 41 4.50 -1.56 -1.37
CA THR A 41 3.06 -1.30 -1.20
C THR A 41 2.28 -2.05 -2.29
N THR A 42 0.99 -2.26 -2.04
CA THR A 42 0.04 -2.76 -3.01
C THR A 42 -1.33 -2.18 -2.68
N ASP A 43 -2.12 -1.89 -3.72
CA ASP A 43 -3.47 -1.37 -3.56
C ASP A 43 -4.46 -2.04 -4.53
N MET A 44 -5.74 -2.06 -4.14
CA MET A 44 -6.83 -2.66 -4.93
C MET A 44 -7.88 -1.61 -5.29
N LEU A 45 -8.03 -1.35 -6.59
CA LEU A 45 -9.09 -0.47 -7.10
C LEU A 45 -10.30 -1.25 -7.61
N VAL A 46 -11.46 -0.97 -7.03
CA VAL A 46 -12.75 -1.61 -7.34
C VAL A 46 -13.70 -0.62 -8.04
N ALA A 47 -14.30 -1.03 -9.15
CA ALA A 47 -15.29 -0.23 -9.89
C ALA A 47 -16.53 0.08 -9.03
N GLY A 48 -17.06 1.30 -9.14
CA GLY A 48 -18.17 1.79 -8.33
C GLY A 48 -17.80 2.22 -6.91
N VAL A 49 -16.55 1.95 -6.47
CA VAL A 49 -16.00 2.41 -5.18
C VAL A 49 -14.88 3.41 -5.40
N HIS A 50 -13.85 3.00 -6.16
CA HIS A 50 -12.64 3.79 -6.37
C HIS A 50 -12.63 4.53 -7.71
N PHE A 51 -13.38 4.05 -8.70
CA PHE A 51 -13.52 4.66 -10.02
C PHE A 51 -14.89 4.31 -10.63
N PHE A 52 -15.36 5.09 -11.61
CA PHE A 52 -16.65 4.83 -12.26
C PHE A 52 -16.54 3.70 -13.30
N PRO A 53 -17.59 2.89 -13.53
CA PRO A 53 -17.55 1.79 -14.49
C PRO A 53 -17.18 2.18 -15.93
N ASP A 54 -17.46 3.43 -16.32
CA ASP A 54 -17.19 4.02 -17.63
C ASP A 54 -15.94 4.92 -17.65
N THR A 55 -15.10 4.85 -16.61
CA THR A 55 -13.83 5.59 -16.56
C THR A 55 -12.95 5.23 -17.76
N ASP A 56 -12.36 6.25 -18.38
CA ASP A 56 -11.34 6.08 -19.41
C ASP A 56 -10.22 5.14 -18.92
N PRO A 57 -9.95 4.02 -19.62
CA PRO A 57 -8.92 3.06 -19.23
C PRO A 57 -7.54 3.68 -19.03
N ALA A 58 -7.17 4.72 -19.80
CA ALA A 58 -5.88 5.39 -19.64
C ALA A 58 -5.79 6.14 -18.30
N GLN A 59 -6.88 6.81 -17.90
CA GLN A 59 -6.96 7.49 -16.61
C GLN A 59 -7.01 6.50 -15.45
N LEU A 60 -7.69 5.36 -15.62
CA LEU A 60 -7.65 4.27 -14.63
C LEU A 60 -6.23 3.73 -14.47
N GLY A 61 -5.50 3.49 -15.56
CA GLY A 61 -4.10 3.07 -15.51
C GLY A 61 -3.20 4.07 -14.80
N TRP A 62 -3.37 5.37 -15.08
CA TRP A 62 -2.67 6.44 -14.38
C TRP A 62 -2.97 6.42 -12.87
N LYS A 63 -4.25 6.33 -12.49
CA LYS A 63 -4.65 6.31 -11.07
C LYS A 63 -4.13 5.07 -10.35
N ALA A 64 -4.18 3.90 -10.99
CA ALA A 64 -3.71 2.64 -10.41
C ALA A 64 -2.22 2.70 -10.03
N LEU A 65 -1.40 3.37 -10.83
CA LEU A 65 -0.01 3.62 -10.48
C LEU A 65 0.12 4.74 -9.42
N ALA A 66 -0.60 5.85 -9.61
CA ALA A 66 -0.48 7.02 -8.77
C ALA A 66 -0.77 6.76 -7.28
N VAL A 67 -1.75 5.92 -6.96
CA VAL A 67 -2.08 5.58 -5.56
C VAL A 67 -0.91 4.87 -4.86
N ASN A 68 -0.31 3.87 -5.50
CA ASN A 68 0.85 3.16 -4.94
C ASN A 68 2.11 4.05 -4.87
N LEU A 69 2.30 4.95 -5.84
CA LEU A 69 3.39 5.94 -5.77
C LEU A 69 3.20 6.95 -4.62
N SER A 70 1.95 7.25 -4.26
CA SER A 70 1.64 8.12 -3.13
C SER A 70 2.12 7.51 -1.82
N ASP A 71 1.86 6.22 -1.59
CA ASP A 71 2.31 5.51 -0.37
C ASP A 71 3.84 5.50 -0.27
N LEU A 72 4.52 5.20 -1.39
CA LEU A 72 5.98 5.24 -1.44
C LEU A 72 6.52 6.64 -1.12
N ALA A 73 5.87 7.68 -1.62
CA ALA A 73 6.24 9.06 -1.35
C ALA A 73 6.04 9.44 0.12
N ALA A 74 4.94 9.00 0.75
CA ALA A 74 4.69 9.20 2.17
C ALA A 74 5.78 8.56 3.05
N MET A 75 6.33 7.44 2.59
CA MET A 75 7.43 6.71 3.24
C MET A 75 8.82 7.23 2.86
N GLY A 76 8.92 8.30 2.08
CA GLY A 76 10.18 8.88 1.62
C GLY A 76 10.99 7.96 0.70
N ALA A 77 10.36 6.92 0.14
CA ALA A 77 11.00 5.97 -0.73
C ALA A 77 11.19 6.55 -2.14
N LYS A 78 12.22 6.07 -2.84
CA LYS A 78 12.43 6.34 -4.26
C LYS A 78 11.85 5.19 -5.10
N PRO A 79 10.77 5.40 -5.87
CA PRO A 79 10.22 4.38 -6.77
C PRO A 79 11.24 3.94 -7.84
N ARG A 80 11.14 2.70 -8.32
CA ARG A 80 12.07 2.09 -9.28
C ARG A 80 11.37 1.16 -10.27
#